data_AF-A0A0H3FXW8-F1
#
_entry.id   AF-A0A0H3FXW8-F1
#
_cell.length_a   1.000
_cell.length_b   1.000
_cell.length_c   1.000
_cell.angle_alpha   90.00
_cell.angle_beta   90.00
_cell.angle_gamma   90.00
#
_symmetry.space_group_name_H-M   'P 1'
#
loop_
_entity.id
_entity.type
_entity.pdbx_description
1 polymer ?
#
loop_
_entity_poly.entity_id
_entity_poly.type
_entity_poly.pdbx_seq_one_letter_code
_entity_poly.pdbx_strand_id
1 'polypeptide(L)'
;MDNIINIIAGVIALYFIAAMLMFFYWLYFHKGSLKKALIHIVVSLGLLCLLVGGQMLRWKSINAQNAAEQAAKMPKAVTIQPDLLAILQANPDPASVEPTKLAAIANLAEQHLGEAGKEYEAPLKKYFVYYNSHIASEKLPDTMAAIKFDAQRRNAERGF
;
A
#
# COMPACT_ATOMS: atom_id res chain seq x y z
N MET A 1 12.27 -9.31 -21.46
CA MET A 1 13.34 -8.29 -21.44
C MET A 1 13.99 -8.14 -20.07
N ASP A 2 13.25 -8.32 -18.97
CA ASP A 2 13.77 -8.09 -17.62
C ASP A 2 14.91 -9.01 -17.18
N ASN A 3 14.92 -10.28 -17.62
CA ASN A 3 16.03 -11.20 -17.34
C ASN A 3 17.36 -10.73 -17.96
N ILE A 4 17.32 -10.19 -19.19
CA ILE A 4 18.52 -9.69 -19.87
C ILE A 4 19.04 -8.44 -19.13
N ILE A 5 18.15 -7.57 -18.68
CA ILE A 5 18.51 -6.34 -17.97
C ILE A 5 19.09 -6.65 -16.59
N ASN A 6 18.56 -7.65 -15.88
CA ASN A 6 19.10 -8.09 -14.59
C ASN A 6 20.51 -8.69 -14.74
N ILE A 7 20.75 -9.45 -15.81
CA ILE A 7 22.09 -9.98 -16.11
C ILE A 7 23.06 -8.84 -16.40
N ILE A 8 22.67 -7.86 -17.22
CA ILE A 8 23.50 -6.68 -17.53
C ILE A 8 23.82 -5.88 -16.25
N ALA A 9 22.82 -5.65 -15.38
CA ALA A 9 23.02 -4.96 -14.12
C ALA A 9 24.00 -5.70 -13.19
N GLY A 10 23.90 -7.03 -13.12
CA GLY A 10 24.83 -7.86 -12.34
C GLY A 10 26.27 -7.79 -12.85
N VAL A 11 26.46 -7.84 -14.18
CA VAL A 11 27.79 -7.72 -14.79
C VAL A 11 28.40 -6.34 -14.54
N ILE A 12 27.60 -5.27 -14.64
CA ILE A 12 28.05 -3.91 -14.34
C ILE A 12 28.47 -3.77 -12.87
N ALA A 13 27.71 -4.34 -11.94
CA ALA A 13 28.04 -4.29 -10.51
C ALA A 13 29.37 -5.00 -10.21
N LEU A 14 29.61 -6.17 -10.80
CA LEU A 14 30.88 -6.90 -10.67
C LEU A 14 32.06 -6.09 -11.20
N TYR A 15 31.88 -5.43 -12.35
CA TYR A 15 32.91 -4.57 -12.94
C TYR A 15 33.24 -3.39 -12.02
N PHE A 16 32.22 -2.80 -11.39
CA PHE A 16 32.38 -1.71 -10.45
C PHE A 16 33.16 -2.12 -9.20
N ILE A 17 32.83 -3.28 -8.61
CA ILE A 17 33.53 -3.82 -7.45
C ILE A 17 35.00 -4.09 -7.77
N ALA A 18 35.28 -4.74 -8.91
CA ALA A 18 36.65 -5.02 -9.36
C ALA A 18 37.45 -3.73 -9.59
N ALA A 19 36.85 -2.72 -10.23
CA ALA A 19 37.47 -1.41 -10.44
C ALA A 19 37.76 -0.70 -9.10
N MET A 20 36.84 -0.77 -8.14
CA MET A 20 37.03 -0.18 -6.81
C MET A 20 38.18 -0.86 -6.06
N LEU A 21 38.27 -2.19 -6.12
CA LEU A 21 39.36 -2.96 -5.50
C LEU A 21 40.72 -2.65 -6.11
N MET A 22 40.83 -2.60 -7.45
CA MET A 22 42.08 -2.20 -8.12
C MET A 22 42.47 -0.76 -7.78
N PHE A 23 41.48 0.13 -7.68
CA PHE A 23 41.70 1.52 -7.31
C PHE A 23 42.22 1.65 -5.88
N PHE A 24 41.62 0.95 -4.90
CA PHE A 24 42.13 0.93 -3.53
C PHE A 24 43.53 0.32 -3.42
N TYR A 25 43.79 -0.77 -4.15
CA TYR A 25 45.12 -1.38 -4.24
C TYR A 25 46.15 -0.36 -4.76
N TRP A 26 45.85 0.35 -5.85
CA TRP A 26 46.75 1.35 -6.43
C TRP A 26 46.98 2.54 -5.48
N LEU A 27 45.94 3.01 -4.80
CA LEU A 27 46.02 4.12 -3.85
C LEU A 27 46.88 3.75 -2.63
N TYR A 28 46.71 2.54 -2.10
CA TYR A 28 47.41 2.05 -0.90
C TYR A 28 48.88 1.72 -1.17
N PHE A 29 49.21 1.07 -2.30
CA PHE A 29 50.56 0.57 -2.57
C PHE A 29 51.46 1.50 -3.40
N HIS A 30 50.92 2.51 -4.08
CA HIS A 30 51.70 3.29 -5.07
C HIS A 30 51.91 4.78 -4.75
N LYS A 31 51.74 5.22 -3.48
CA LYS A 31 51.75 6.66 -3.10
C LYS A 31 50.89 7.49 -4.07
N GLY A 32 49.68 7.01 -4.33
CA GLY A 32 48.77 7.60 -5.30
C GLY A 32 48.41 9.05 -4.92
N SER A 33 48.38 9.95 -5.90
CA SER A 33 47.99 11.33 -5.63
C SER A 33 46.52 11.39 -5.23
N LEU A 34 46.24 11.95 -4.05
CA LEU A 34 44.88 12.14 -3.51
C LEU A 34 43.92 12.80 -4.52
N LYS A 35 44.44 13.64 -5.42
CA LYS A 35 43.66 14.27 -6.50
C LYS A 35 43.08 13.25 -7.48
N LYS A 36 43.87 12.27 -7.93
CA LYS A 36 43.39 11.20 -8.83
C LYS A 36 42.38 10.31 -8.12
N ALA A 37 42.59 10.11 -6.82
CA ALA A 37 41.68 9.32 -6.03
C ALA A 37 40.29 9.98 -5.89
N LEU A 38 40.28 11.27 -5.60
CA LEU A 38 39.05 12.05 -5.48
C LEU A 38 38.24 12.03 -6.78
N ILE A 39 38.90 12.12 -7.93
CA ILE A 39 38.24 12.06 -9.25
C ILE A 39 37.53 10.71 -9.44
N HIS A 40 38.18 9.60 -9.13
CA HIS A 40 37.58 8.28 -9.25
C HIS A 40 36.37 8.10 -8.31
N ILE A 41 36.43 8.64 -7.09
CA ILE A 41 35.31 8.61 -6.16
C ILE A 41 34.13 9.40 -6.72
N VAL A 42 34.37 10.61 -7.24
CA VAL A 42 33.31 11.44 -7.84
C VAL A 42 32.69 10.78 -9.07
N VAL A 43 33.50 10.19 -9.95
CA VAL A 43 33.00 9.46 -11.13
C VAL A 43 32.20 8.23 -10.71
N SER A 44 32.67 7.50 -9.70
CA SER A 44 31.99 6.32 -9.18
C SER A 44 30.63 6.68 -8.57
N LEU A 45 30.59 7.77 -7.80
CA LEU A 45 29.37 8.29 -7.20
C LEU A 45 28.37 8.76 -8.27
N GLY A 46 28.86 9.45 -9.31
CA GLY A 46 28.03 9.87 -10.45
C GLY A 46 27.40 8.71 -11.21
N LEU A 47 28.19 7.66 -11.50
CA LEU A 47 27.70 6.44 -12.14
C LEU A 47 26.67 5.70 -11.26
N LEU A 48 26.90 5.64 -9.95
CA LEU A 48 25.94 5.05 -9.01
C LEU A 48 24.61 5.83 -9.01
N CYS A 49 24.66 7.16 -8.97
CA CYS A 49 23.47 8.01 -9.03
C CYS A 49 22.67 7.79 -10.33
N LEU A 50 23.35 7.67 -11.47
CA LEU A 50 22.69 7.38 -12.75
C LEU A 50 22.01 6.01 -12.77
N LEU A 51 22.67 4.97 -12.24
CA LEU A 51 22.10 3.64 -12.11
C LEU A 51 20.86 3.64 -11.20
N VAL A 52 20.98 4.20 -10.00
CA VAL A 52 19.87 4.26 -9.04
C VAL A 52 18.71 5.10 -9.58
N GLY A 53 19.00 6.25 -10.19
CA GLY A 53 17.98 7.10 -10.82
C GLY A 53 17.24 6.39 -11.96
N GLY A 54 17.97 5.66 -12.82
CA GLY A 54 17.37 4.84 -13.87
C GLY A 54 16.50 3.70 -13.32
N GLN A 55 16.95 3.04 -12.26
CA GLN A 55 16.17 2.00 -11.58
C GLN A 55 14.90 2.58 -10.94
N MET A 56 14.98 3.75 -10.28
CA MET A 56 13.80 4.43 -9.71
C MET A 56 12.74 4.77 -10.77
N LEU A 57 13.15 5.19 -11.97
CA LEU A 57 12.22 5.47 -13.07
C LEU A 57 11.53 4.19 -13.57
N ARG A 58 12.26 3.08 -13.72
CA ARG A 58 11.65 1.77 -14.05
C ARG A 58 10.73 1.28 -12.93
N TRP A 59 11.10 1.50 -11.68
CA TRP A 59 10.28 1.07 -10.55
C TRP A 59 8.95 1.84 -10.49
N LYS A 60 8.96 3.14 -10.83
CA LYS A 60 7.72 3.91 -11.01
C LYS A 60 6.82 3.33 -12.09
N SER A 61 7.36 2.93 -13.24
CA SER A 61 6.54 2.36 -14.32
C SER A 61 5.97 0.99 -13.96
N ILE A 62 6.77 0.13 -13.30
CA ILE A 62 6.33 -1.19 -12.84
C ILE A 62 5.26 -1.04 -11.75
N ASN A 63 5.44 -0.12 -10.80
CA ASN A 63 4.43 0.15 -9.78
C ASN A 63 3.12 0.69 -10.38
N ALA A 64 3.19 1.52 -11.42
CA ALA A 64 2.00 2.01 -12.11
C ALA A 64 1.26 0.88 -12.84
N GLN A 65 1.98 -0.03 -13.49
CA GLN A 65 1.40 -1.22 -14.14
C GLN A 65 0.77 -2.16 -13.13
N ASN A 66 1.48 -2.48 -12.04
CA ASN A 66 0.96 -3.32 -10.97
C ASN A 66 -0.27 -2.70 -10.30
N ALA A 67 -0.29 -1.38 -10.09
CA ALA A 67 -1.45 -0.67 -9.54
C ALA A 67 -2.66 -0.74 -10.50
N ALA A 68 -2.43 -0.62 -11.81
CA ALA A 68 -3.49 -0.75 -12.81
C ALA A 68 -4.04 -2.18 -12.90
N GLU A 69 -3.17 -3.20 -12.87
CA GLU A 69 -3.60 -4.60 -12.83
C GLU A 69 -4.34 -4.95 -11.53
N GLN A 70 -3.90 -4.41 -10.40
CA GLN A 70 -4.56 -4.61 -9.12
C GLN A 70 -5.93 -3.92 -9.12
N ALA A 71 -6.04 -2.68 -9.62
CA ALA A 71 -7.31 -1.99 -9.80
C ALA A 71 -8.27 -2.75 -10.73
N ALA A 72 -7.76 -3.40 -11.78
CA ALA A 72 -8.55 -4.22 -12.69
C ALA A 72 -9.07 -5.52 -12.04
N LYS A 73 -8.40 -6.01 -10.99
CA LYS A 73 -8.79 -7.22 -10.23
C LYS A 73 -9.63 -6.91 -8.99
N MET A 74 -9.78 -5.63 -8.61
CA MET A 74 -10.63 -5.28 -7.47
C MET A 74 -12.08 -5.68 -7.77
N PRO A 75 -12.78 -6.30 -6.80
CA PRO A 75 -14.21 -6.57 -6.95
C PRO A 75 -14.94 -5.27 -7.27
N LYS A 76 -16.00 -5.31 -8.09
CA LYS A 76 -16.81 -4.11 -8.36
C LYS A 76 -17.41 -3.60 -7.05
N ALA A 77 -17.43 -2.28 -6.88
CA ALA A 77 -18.07 -1.66 -5.73
C ALA A 77 -19.55 -2.04 -5.68
N VAL A 78 -19.98 -2.51 -4.51
CA VAL A 78 -21.38 -2.86 -4.26
C VAL A 78 -22.17 -1.57 -4.05
N THR A 79 -23.28 -1.45 -4.79
CA THR A 79 -24.23 -0.36 -4.58
C THR A 79 -24.96 -0.58 -3.26
N ILE A 80 -24.84 0.37 -2.34
CA ILE A 80 -25.60 0.37 -1.08
C ILE A 80 -27.09 0.51 -1.43
N GLN A 81 -27.92 -0.35 -0.84
CA GLN A 81 -29.36 -0.32 -1.07
C GLN A 81 -29.95 1.04 -0.63
N PRO A 82 -30.93 1.61 -1.36
CA PRO A 82 -31.40 2.99 -1.12
C PRO A 82 -31.92 3.24 0.30
N ASP A 83 -32.57 2.25 0.91
CA ASP A 83 -33.11 2.31 2.26
C ASP A 83 -32.00 2.33 3.33
N LEU A 84 -30.93 1.54 3.14
CA LEU A 84 -29.75 1.57 4.00
C LEU A 84 -28.95 2.85 3.82
N LEU A 85 -28.84 3.34 2.58
CA LEU A 85 -28.18 4.61 2.27
C LEU A 85 -28.89 5.79 2.97
N ALA A 86 -30.23 5.82 2.95
CA ALA A 86 -31.00 6.84 3.65
C ALA A 86 -30.73 6.85 5.15
N ILE A 87 -30.54 5.68 5.77
CA ILE A 87 -30.18 5.55 7.19
C ILE A 87 -28.74 6.03 7.44
N LEU A 88 -27.80 5.75 6.54
CA LEU A 88 -26.42 6.24 6.66
C LEU A 88 -26.35 7.76 6.51
N GLN A 89 -27.15 8.33 5.62
CA GLN A 89 -27.24 9.79 5.39
C GLN A 89 -27.93 10.51 6.55
N ALA A 90 -29.07 10.00 7.03
CA ALA A 90 -29.78 10.59 8.16
C ALA A 90 -29.03 10.38 9.49
N ASN A 91 -28.20 9.33 9.57
CA ASN A 91 -27.40 8.92 10.73
C ASN A 91 -28.15 9.02 12.09
N PRO A 92 -29.37 8.46 12.23
CA PRO A 92 -30.07 8.42 13.51
C PRO A 92 -29.28 7.65 14.58
N ASP A 93 -29.80 7.67 15.81
CA ASP A 93 -29.30 6.80 16.87
C ASP A 93 -29.45 5.32 16.44
N PRO A 94 -28.39 4.50 16.45
CA PRO A 94 -28.49 3.07 16.17
C PRO A 94 -29.56 2.36 17.00
N ALA A 95 -29.84 2.82 18.23
CA ALA A 95 -30.87 2.25 19.07
C ALA A 95 -32.31 2.41 18.53
N SER A 96 -32.54 3.37 17.63
CA SER A 96 -33.87 3.63 17.03
C SER A 96 -34.05 2.95 15.66
N VAL A 97 -33.03 2.28 15.14
CA VAL A 97 -33.08 1.57 13.85
C VAL A 97 -33.49 0.11 14.07
N GLU A 98 -34.30 -0.42 13.16
CA GLU A 98 -34.71 -1.82 13.20
C GLU A 98 -33.50 -2.78 13.22
N PRO A 99 -33.48 -3.82 14.09
CA PRO A 99 -32.34 -4.72 14.23
C PRO A 99 -31.89 -5.41 12.93
N THR A 100 -32.84 -5.70 12.04
CA THR A 100 -32.57 -6.28 10.71
C THR A 100 -31.79 -5.31 9.81
N LYS A 101 -32.12 -4.02 9.84
CA LYS A 101 -31.42 -2.98 9.10
C LYS A 101 -30.05 -2.68 9.69
N LEU A 102 -29.92 -2.71 11.02
CA LEU A 102 -28.62 -2.61 11.70
C LEU A 102 -27.66 -3.74 11.30
N ALA A 103 -28.15 -4.98 11.28
CA ALA A 103 -27.36 -6.13 10.82
C ALA A 103 -26.95 -5.97 9.34
N ALA A 104 -27.86 -5.51 8.49
CA ALA A 104 -27.56 -5.26 7.08
C ALA A 104 -26.50 -4.17 6.89
N ILE A 105 -26.58 -3.06 7.66
CA ILE A 105 -25.56 -1.99 7.64
C ILE A 105 -24.22 -2.49 8.17
N ALA A 106 -24.21 -3.30 9.23
CA ALA A 106 -22.98 -3.89 9.76
C ALA A 106 -22.31 -4.82 8.73
N ASN A 107 -23.07 -5.58 7.96
CA ASN A 107 -22.55 -6.44 6.90
C ASN A 107 -21.92 -5.67 5.73
N LEU A 108 -22.24 -4.38 5.55
CA LEU A 108 -21.56 -3.53 4.55
C LEU A 108 -20.08 -3.32 4.88
N ALA A 109 -19.65 -3.50 6.13
CA ALA A 109 -18.24 -3.36 6.51
C ALA A 109 -17.32 -4.35 5.77
N GLU A 110 -17.83 -5.52 5.40
CA GLU A 110 -17.09 -6.57 4.71
C GLU A 110 -17.14 -6.43 3.17
N GLN A 111 -17.94 -5.50 2.64
CA GLN A 111 -18.13 -5.33 1.21
C GLN A 111 -17.23 -4.22 0.65
N HIS A 112 -16.78 -4.38 -0.60
CA HIS A 112 -16.12 -3.30 -1.31
C HIS A 112 -17.17 -2.26 -1.72
N LEU A 113 -17.09 -1.04 -1.19
CA LEU A 113 -18.06 0.03 -1.42
C LEU A 113 -17.45 1.21 -2.20
N GLY A 114 -16.12 1.23 -2.38
CA GLY A 114 -15.42 2.29 -3.09
C GLY A 114 -15.64 3.66 -2.43
N GLU A 115 -16.01 4.66 -3.24
CA GLU A 115 -16.19 6.04 -2.76
C GLU A 115 -17.30 6.17 -1.71
N ALA A 116 -18.41 5.43 -1.85
CA ALA A 116 -19.48 5.43 -0.84
C ALA A 116 -18.98 4.90 0.52
N GLY A 117 -18.05 3.95 0.49
CA GLY A 117 -17.42 3.43 1.70
C GLY A 117 -16.55 4.45 2.44
N LYS A 118 -15.99 5.43 1.73
CA LYS A 118 -15.23 6.55 2.31
C LYS A 118 -16.15 7.66 2.79
N GLU A 119 -17.16 8.00 1.99
CA GLU A 119 -18.14 9.06 2.32
C GLU A 119 -18.91 8.73 3.60
N TYR A 120 -19.33 7.47 3.76
CA TYR A 120 -20.13 7.02 4.90
C TYR A 120 -19.34 6.22 5.95
N GLU A 121 -18.01 6.34 5.98
CA GLU A 121 -17.15 5.54 6.88
C GLU A 121 -17.52 5.70 8.36
N ALA A 122 -17.70 6.93 8.84
CA ALA A 122 -18.02 7.20 10.24
C ALA A 122 -19.41 6.67 10.66
N PRO A 123 -20.49 6.92 9.89
CA PRO A 123 -21.77 6.25 10.11
C PRO A 123 -21.67 4.72 10.09
N LEU A 124 -21.01 4.14 9.08
CA LEU A 124 -20.81 2.68 8.98
C LEU A 124 -20.13 2.12 10.24
N LYS A 125 -19.09 2.79 10.72
CA LYS A 125 -18.39 2.39 11.96
C LYS A 125 -19.30 2.44 13.18
N LYS A 126 -20.09 3.51 13.32
CA LYS A 126 -21.04 3.69 14.43
C LYS A 126 -22.05 2.55 14.49
N TYR A 127 -22.68 2.23 13.37
CA TYR A 127 -23.65 1.14 13.28
C TYR A 127 -23.01 -0.24 13.48
N PHE A 128 -21.83 -0.46 12.91
CA PHE A 128 -21.09 -1.70 13.10
C PHE A 128 -20.72 -1.95 14.57
N VAL A 129 -20.19 -0.93 15.24
CA VAL A 129 -19.83 -1.02 16.66
C VAL A 129 -21.06 -1.34 17.49
N TYR A 130 -22.13 -0.56 17.34
CA TYR A 130 -23.37 -0.77 18.08
C TYR A 130 -23.93 -2.19 17.89
N TYR A 131 -23.99 -2.67 16.64
CA TYR A 131 -24.45 -4.02 16.34
C TYR A 131 -23.60 -5.08 17.04
N ASN A 132 -22.27 -5.01 16.93
CA ASN A 132 -21.35 -6.00 17.50
C ASN A 132 -21.23 -5.93 19.02
N SER A 133 -21.54 -4.79 19.66
CA SER A 133 -21.46 -4.68 21.12
C SER A 133 -22.80 -4.91 21.84
N HIS A 134 -23.93 -4.67 21.17
CA HIS A 134 -25.25 -4.72 21.81
C HIS A 134 -26.18 -5.82 21.27
N ILE A 135 -26.09 -6.14 19.97
CA ILE A 135 -27.10 -6.98 19.28
C ILE A 135 -26.55 -8.36 18.91
N ALA A 136 -25.31 -8.45 18.45
CA ALA A 136 -24.70 -9.69 17.97
C ALA A 136 -24.73 -10.81 19.03
N SER A 137 -24.82 -12.06 18.57
CA SER A 137 -24.82 -13.24 19.45
C SER A 137 -23.54 -13.33 20.28
N GLU A 138 -22.41 -12.98 19.66
CA GLU A 138 -21.12 -12.83 20.34
C GLU A 138 -20.80 -11.34 20.42
N LYS A 139 -20.95 -10.78 21.62
CA LYS A 139 -20.76 -9.35 21.84
C LYS A 139 -19.28 -9.02 22.03
N LEU A 140 -18.85 -7.96 21.36
CA LEU A 140 -17.51 -7.42 21.47
C LEU A 140 -17.54 -6.12 22.29
N PRO A 141 -16.52 -5.84 23.11
CA PRO A 141 -16.33 -4.49 23.63
C PRO A 141 -16.24 -3.48 22.49
N ASP A 142 -16.74 -2.26 22.69
CA ASP A 142 -16.79 -1.22 21.64
C ASP A 142 -15.42 -0.98 20.99
N THR A 143 -14.35 -1.01 21.78
CA THR A 143 -12.97 -0.87 21.28
C THR A 143 -12.57 -2.00 20.33
N MET A 144 -12.92 -3.24 20.66
CA MET A 144 -12.64 -4.41 19.81
C MET A 144 -13.51 -4.41 18.55
N ALA A 145 -14.78 -4.01 18.67
CA ALA A 145 -15.67 -3.85 17.52
C ALA A 145 -15.15 -2.76 16.55
N ALA A 146 -14.64 -1.64 17.08
CA ALA A 146 -14.03 -0.58 16.28
C ALA A 146 -12.76 -1.05 15.55
N ILE A 147 -11.90 -1.81 16.23
CA ILE A 147 -10.69 -2.39 15.62
C ILE A 147 -11.07 -3.39 14.53
N LYS A 148 -12.08 -4.24 14.79
CA LYS A 148 -12.60 -5.21 13.81
C LYS A 148 -13.15 -4.50 12.58
N PHE A 149 -13.91 -3.42 12.75
CA PHE A 149 -14.38 -2.59 11.65
C PHE A 149 -13.22 -2.06 10.81
N ASP A 150 -12.22 -1.44 11.44
CA ASP A 150 -11.08 -0.87 10.73
C ASP A 150 -10.30 -1.94 9.95
N ALA A 151 -10.20 -3.16 10.50
CA ALA A 151 -9.59 -4.28 9.80
C ALA A 151 -10.44 -4.75 8.60
N GLN A 152 -11.75 -4.93 8.79
CA GLN A 152 -12.67 -5.36 7.73
C GLN A 152 -12.75 -4.34 6.59
N ARG A 153 -12.89 -3.05 6.90
CA ARG A 153 -12.91 -1.99 5.88
C ARG A 153 -11.62 -1.94 5.08
N ARG A 154 -10.46 -2.01 5.74
CA ARG A 154 -9.17 -2.03 5.03
C ARG A 154 -9.04 -3.24 4.12
N ASN A 155 -9.52 -4.40 4.52
CA ASN A 155 -9.44 -5.61 3.70
C ASN A 155 -10.43 -5.54 2.53
N ALA A 156 -11.68 -5.15 2.80
CA ALA A 156 -12.73 -5.00 1.79
C ALA A 156 -12.38 -3.96 0.72
N GLU A 157 -11.73 -2.86 1.10
CA GLU A 157 -11.29 -1.81 0.16
C GLU A 157 -9.95 -2.11 -0.53
N ARG A 158 -9.20 -3.14 -0.09
CA ARG A 158 -7.94 -3.55 -0.74
C ARG A 158 -8.11 -4.75 -1.67
N GLY A 159 -9.26 -5.44 -1.63
CA GLY A 159 -9.59 -6.54 -2.54
C GLY A 159 -8.70 -7.78 -2.37
N PHE A 160 -8.42 -8.18 -1.12
CA PHE A 160 -7.72 -9.43 -0.80
C PHE A 160 -8.68 -10.62 -0.65
#